data_AF-M7A495-F1
#
_entry.id   AF-M7A495-F1
#
_cell.length_a   1.000
_cell.length_b   1.000
_cell.length_c   1.000
_cell.angle_alpha   90.00
_cell.angle_beta   90.00
_cell.angle_gamma   90.00
#
_symmetry.space_group_name_H-M   'P 1'
#
loop_
_entity.id
_entity.type
_entity.pdbx_description
1 polymer ?
#
loop_
_entity_poly.entity_id
_entity_poly.type
_entity_poly.pdbx_seq_one_letter_code
_entity_poly.pdbx_strand_id
1 'polypeptide(L)'
;MYLNSLIKTNQIHSFNGTYSLLPGLQILFTGGHTPGSQALEWISPSGMQILFTGDECYFIEECKNGIGLPKEAAFSLKRNRDFIEYIRILNGKGTKILTLHDPSILQEGEEITPGVRVLDFF
;
A
#
# COMPACT_ATOMS: atom_id res chain seq x y z
N MET A 1 21.50 9.28 17.89
CA MET A 1 22.81 8.93 17.28
C MET A 1 22.71 7.87 16.19
N TYR A 2 21.92 6.80 16.36
CA TYR A 2 21.78 5.71 15.38
C TYR A 2 21.23 6.13 13.99
N LEU A 3 20.08 6.81 13.94
CA LEU A 3 19.45 7.23 12.67
C LEU A 3 20.38 8.11 11.81
N ASN A 4 21.06 9.08 12.44
CA ASN A 4 22.03 9.93 11.74
C ASN A 4 23.20 9.13 11.16
N SER A 5 23.63 8.07 11.83
CA SER A 5 24.67 7.18 11.29
C SER A 5 24.16 6.45 10.05
N LEU A 6 22.95 5.89 10.11
CA LEU A 6 22.35 5.19 8.98
C LEU A 6 22.16 6.09 7.77
N ILE A 7 21.69 7.33 7.98
CA ILE A 7 21.56 8.36 6.94
C ILE A 7 22.94 8.66 6.32
N LYS A 8 23.97 8.88 7.13
CA LYS A 8 25.34 9.14 6.64
C LYS A 8 25.92 7.98 5.83
N THR A 9 25.53 6.75 6.14
CA THR A 9 25.94 5.54 5.43
C THR A 9 24.99 5.15 4.29
N ASN A 10 24.03 6.01 3.91
CA ASN A 10 23.01 5.73 2.89
C ASN A 10 22.17 4.46 3.14
N GLN A 11 22.01 4.06 4.40
CA GLN A 11 21.14 2.94 4.79
C GLN A 11 19.70 3.40 5.04
N ILE A 12 19.49 4.70 5.20
CA ILE A 12 18.16 5.32 5.23
C ILE A 12 18.12 6.40 4.17
N HIS A 13 17.17 6.27 3.25
CA HIS A 13 16.87 7.30 2.26
C HIS A 13 15.50 7.90 2.57
N SER A 14 15.47 9.21 2.83
CA SER A 14 14.24 9.97 3.04
C SER A 14 13.84 10.70 1.77
N PHE A 15 12.55 10.74 1.48
CA PHE A 15 11.98 11.47 0.36
C PHE A 15 10.67 12.14 0.78
N ASN A 16 10.23 13.11 -0.01
CA ASN A 16 8.94 13.77 0.16
C ASN A 16 8.03 13.44 -1.01
N GLY A 17 6.75 13.19 -0.74
CA GLY A 17 5.77 12.90 -1.79
C GLY A 17 5.96 11.51 -2.41
N THR A 18 5.71 11.42 -3.72
CA THR A 18 5.87 10.19 -4.49
C THR A 18 7.33 9.92 -4.81
N TYR A 19 7.74 8.64 -4.74
CA TYR A 19 9.10 8.21 -5.05
C TYR A 19 9.10 6.97 -5.94
N SER A 20 9.79 7.03 -7.08
CA SER A 20 9.95 5.87 -7.95
C SER A 20 11.12 5.01 -7.45
N LEU A 21 10.84 3.76 -7.10
CA LEU A 21 11.85 2.79 -6.67
C LEU A 21 12.57 2.14 -7.86
N LEU A 22 11.78 1.73 -8.85
CA LEU A 22 12.22 1.14 -10.11
C LEU A 22 11.09 1.30 -11.14
N PRO A 23 11.33 1.07 -12.45
CA PRO A 23 10.29 1.24 -13.47
C PRO A 23 9.02 0.45 -13.16
N GLY A 24 7.88 1.15 -13.11
CA GLY A 24 6.58 0.55 -12.76
C GLY A 24 6.33 0.39 -11.27
N LEU A 25 7.29 0.65 -10.38
CA LEU A 25 7.11 0.57 -8.92
C LEU A 25 7.35 1.93 -8.26
N GLN A 26 6.33 2.42 -7.57
CA GLN A 26 6.40 3.72 -6.90
C GLN A 26 5.76 3.70 -5.51
N ILE A 27 6.39 4.43 -4.60
CA ILE A 27 5.84 4.74 -3.29
C ILE A 27 5.01 6.01 -3.42
N LEU A 28 3.76 5.97 -2.95
CA LEU A 28 2.83 7.08 -2.90
C LEU A 28 2.78 7.65 -1.49
N PHE A 29 2.81 8.98 -1.36
CA PHE A 29 2.48 9.62 -0.09
C PHE A 29 0.97 9.67 0.12
N THR A 30 0.50 9.15 1.25
CA THR A 30 -0.93 9.13 1.61
C THR A 30 -1.22 10.01 2.82
N GLY A 31 -0.42 9.88 3.88
CA GLY A 31 -0.46 10.76 5.06
C GLY A 31 -1.79 10.75 5.84
N GLY A 32 -2.61 9.72 5.67
CA GLY A 32 -3.92 9.54 6.29
C GLY A 32 -3.84 8.85 7.64
N HIS A 33 -3.35 7.60 7.69
CA HIS A 33 -3.20 6.82 8.92
C HIS A 33 -2.19 7.47 9.89
N THR A 34 -1.00 7.81 9.39
CA THR A 34 0.05 8.54 10.10
C THR A 34 0.51 9.77 9.30
N PRO A 35 1.27 10.72 9.89
CA PRO A 35 1.78 11.87 9.15
C PRO A 35 2.66 11.50 7.94
N GLY A 36 3.29 10.33 7.97
CA GLY A 36 4.21 9.85 6.95
C GLY A 36 3.74 8.56 6.26
N SER A 37 2.45 8.22 6.37
CA SER A 37 1.92 7.00 5.75
C SER A 37 2.12 7.01 4.25
N GLN A 38 2.38 5.81 3.73
CA GLN A 38 2.73 5.54 2.35
C GLN A 38 2.00 4.30 1.86
N ALA A 39 1.75 4.28 0.55
CA ALA A 39 1.29 3.10 -0.18
C ALA A 39 2.30 2.74 -1.27
N LEU A 40 2.28 1.50 -1.75
CA LEU A 40 3.14 1.05 -2.85
C LEU A 40 2.26 0.68 -4.04
N GLU A 41 2.49 1.33 -5.17
CA GLU A 41 1.83 1.02 -6.43
C GLU A 41 2.82 0.33 -7.36
N TRP A 42 2.42 -0.81 -7.92
CA TRP A 42 3.22 -1.61 -8.83
C TRP A 42 2.44 -1.93 -10.10
N ILE A 43 2.99 -1.56 -11.25
CA ILE A 43 2.60 -2.08 -12.56
C ILE A 43 3.68 -3.08 -12.95
N SER A 44 3.31 -4.35 -12.90
CA SER A 44 4.20 -5.46 -13.28
C SER A 44 4.53 -5.42 -14.78
N PRO A 45 5.62 -6.10 -15.22
CA PRO A 45 5.96 -6.19 -16.64
C PRO A 45 4.86 -6.78 -17.52
N SER A 46 3.96 -7.61 -16.98
CA SER A 46 2.80 -8.16 -17.69
C SER A 46 1.62 -7.19 -17.77
N GLY A 47 1.72 -6.00 -17.18
CA GLY A 47 0.68 -4.96 -17.17
C GLY A 47 -0.32 -5.08 -16.02
N MET A 48 -0.21 -6.10 -15.16
CA MET A 48 -1.01 -6.19 -13.94
C MET A 48 -0.63 -5.07 -12.98
N GLN A 49 -1.63 -4.33 -12.50
CA GLN A 49 -1.49 -3.27 -11.51
C GLN A 49 -1.90 -3.77 -10.13
N ILE A 50 -1.04 -3.55 -9.14
CA ILE A 50 -1.23 -3.90 -7.73
C ILE A 50 -1.03 -2.63 -6.89
N LEU A 51 -1.91 -2.39 -5.92
CA LEU A 51 -1.77 -1.37 -4.90
C LEU A 51 -1.69 -2.03 -3.52
N PHE A 52 -0.56 -1.86 -2.83
CA PHE A 52 -0.39 -2.18 -1.43
C PHE A 52 -0.73 -0.94 -0.59
N THR A 53 -1.79 -1.02 0.21
CA THR A 53 -2.32 0.15 0.94
C THR A 53 -1.55 0.47 2.22
N GLY A 54 -0.72 -0.46 2.71
CA GLY A 54 -0.18 -0.37 4.06
C GLY A 54 -1.31 -0.36 5.09
N ASP A 55 -1.22 0.57 6.01
CA ASP A 55 -2.20 0.77 7.08
C ASP A 55 -3.23 1.87 6.76
N GLU A 56 -3.22 2.43 5.54
CA GLU A 56 -4.25 3.40 5.14
C GLU A 56 -5.64 2.80 4.98
N CYS A 57 -5.72 1.48 4.86
CA CYS A 57 -6.96 0.75 4.86
C CYS A 57 -6.69 -0.69 5.25
N TYR A 58 -7.42 -1.20 6.23
CA TYR A 58 -7.11 -2.48 6.88
C TYR A 58 -7.66 -3.68 6.14
N PHE A 59 -8.89 -3.59 5.65
CA PHE A 59 -9.63 -4.72 5.08
C PHE A 59 -10.01 -4.45 3.64
N ILE A 60 -9.77 -5.42 2.76
CA ILE A 60 -9.83 -5.26 1.31
C ILE A 60 -11.23 -4.83 0.86
N GLU A 61 -12.27 -5.48 1.36
CA GLU A 61 -13.65 -5.21 0.95
C GLU A 61 -14.12 -3.83 1.44
N GLU A 62 -13.74 -3.42 2.64
CA GLU A 62 -13.99 -2.07 3.16
C GLU A 62 -13.33 -1.02 2.25
N CYS A 63 -12.07 -1.23 1.85
CA CYS A 63 -11.38 -0.32 0.94
C CYS A 63 -12.12 -0.18 -0.39
N LYS A 64 -12.50 -1.31 -1.01
CA LYS A 64 -13.24 -1.33 -2.28
C LYS A 64 -14.60 -0.64 -2.17
N ASN A 65 -15.25 -0.75 -1.02
CA ASN A 65 -16.54 -0.12 -0.75
C ASN A 65 -16.43 1.36 -0.37
N GLY A 66 -15.22 1.92 -0.29
CA GLY A 66 -15.02 3.32 0.09
C GLY A 66 -15.05 3.59 1.58
N ILE A 67 -14.92 2.55 2.40
CA ILE A 67 -14.91 2.65 3.86
C ILE A 67 -13.47 2.88 4.30
N GLY A 68 -13.13 4.14 4.52
CA GLY A 68 -11.87 4.55 5.12
C GLY A 68 -11.79 4.32 6.62
N LEU A 69 -10.62 4.62 7.19
CA LEU A 69 -10.32 4.44 8.60
C LEU A 69 -11.28 5.24 9.51
N PRO A 70 -11.54 4.71 10.72
CA PRO A 70 -12.21 5.47 11.76
C PRO A 70 -11.32 6.60 12.27
N LYS A 71 -11.91 7.59 12.96
CA LYS A 71 -11.20 8.79 13.45
C LYS A 71 -10.05 8.44 14.39
N GLU A 72 -10.24 7.40 15.19
CA GLU A 72 -9.29 6.92 16.18
C GLU A 72 -8.04 6.31 15.54
N ALA A 73 -8.15 5.86 14.28
CA ALA A 73 -7.07 5.24 13.52
C ALA A 73 -6.51 6.16 12.42
N ALA A 74 -6.99 7.40 12.29
CA ALA A 74 -6.56 8.31 11.23
C ALA A 74 -5.92 9.57 11.83
N PHE A 75 -4.63 9.80 11.54
CA PHE A 75 -4.00 11.09 11.77
C PHE A 75 -4.68 12.22 10.99
N SER A 76 -5.10 11.94 9.74
CA SER A 76 -5.83 12.87 8.89
C SER A 76 -6.97 12.17 8.18
N LEU A 77 -8.19 12.38 8.69
CA LEU A 77 -9.41 11.86 8.06
C LEU A 77 -9.56 12.32 6.61
N LYS A 78 -9.27 13.60 6.32
CA LYS A 78 -9.38 14.12 4.94
C LYS A 78 -8.47 13.35 3.99
N ARG A 79 -7.18 13.21 4.34
CA ARG A 79 -6.20 12.54 3.47
C ARG A 79 -6.49 11.05 3.33
N ASN A 80 -6.93 10.40 4.40
CA ASN A 80 -7.37 9.02 4.32
C ASN A 80 -8.56 8.87 3.35
N ARG A 81 -9.57 9.74 3.42
CA ARG A 81 -10.72 9.70 2.50
C ARG A 81 -10.32 9.98 1.06
N ASP A 82 -9.41 10.93 0.82
CA ASP A 82 -8.84 11.19 -0.50
C ASP A 82 -8.15 9.93 -1.07
N PHE A 83 -7.39 9.21 -0.24
CA PHE A 83 -6.72 7.96 -0.65
C PHE A 83 -7.70 6.79 -0.87
N ILE A 84 -8.76 6.70 -0.09
CA ILE A 84 -9.81 5.68 -0.27
C ILE A 84 -10.57 5.89 -1.58
N GLU A 85 -10.83 7.15 -1.97
CA GLU A 85 -11.43 7.43 -3.28
C GLU A 85 -10.49 7.02 -4.43
N TYR A 86 -9.19 7.26 -4.27
CA TYR A 86 -8.18 6.77 -5.21
C TYR A 86 -8.18 5.23 -5.33
N ILE A 87 -8.28 4.51 -4.20
CA ILE A 87 -8.43 3.04 -4.20
C ILE A 87 -9.68 2.61 -5.00
N ARG A 88 -10.83 3.27 -4.79
CA ARG A 88 -12.06 2.94 -5.54
C ARG A 88 -11.88 3.10 -7.05
N ILE A 89 -11.26 4.20 -7.47
CA ILE A 89 -10.98 4.47 -8.89
C ILE A 89 -10.09 3.37 -9.48
N LEU A 90 -9.02 2.98 -8.77
CA LEU A 90 -8.12 1.92 -9.23
C LEU A 90 -8.75 0.54 -9.24
N ASN A 91 -9.51 0.18 -8.20
CA ASN A 91 -10.26 -1.06 -8.15
C ASN A 91 -11.26 -1.15 -9.32
N GLY A 92 -11.93 -0.05 -9.68
CA GLY A 92 -12.80 0.02 -10.86
C GLY A 92 -12.09 -0.20 -12.20
N LYS A 93 -10.75 -0.07 -12.23
CA LYS A 93 -9.90 -0.37 -13.40
C LYS A 93 -9.30 -1.79 -13.36
N GLY A 94 -9.67 -2.61 -12.38
CA GLY A 94 -9.13 -3.95 -12.20
C GLY A 94 -7.78 -4.00 -11.47
N THR A 95 -7.36 -2.92 -10.80
CA THR A 95 -6.17 -2.97 -9.93
C THR A 95 -6.42 -3.92 -8.77
N LYS A 96 -5.46 -4.81 -8.49
CA LYS A 96 -5.47 -5.67 -7.31
C LYS A 96 -5.15 -4.84 -6.07
N ILE A 97 -6.05 -4.83 -5.10
CA ILE A 97 -5.85 -4.12 -3.82
C ILE A 97 -5.38 -5.12 -2.78
N LEU A 98 -4.24 -4.86 -2.16
CA LEU A 98 -3.67 -5.65 -1.07
C LEU A 98 -3.50 -4.76 0.17
N THR A 99 -4.03 -5.21 1.30
CA THR A 99 -3.89 -4.53 2.59
C THR A 99 -2.97 -5.34 3.51
N LEU A 100 -2.51 -4.74 4.61
CA LEU A 100 -1.60 -5.41 5.56
C LEU A 100 -2.30 -6.01 6.79
N HIS A 101 -3.62 -5.88 6.89
CA HIS A 101 -4.40 -6.36 8.04
C HIS A 101 -5.57 -7.28 7.66
N ASP A 102 -5.73 -7.61 6.39
CA ASP A 102 -6.78 -8.52 5.94
C ASP A 102 -6.26 -9.96 5.85
N PRO A 103 -6.69 -10.87 6.75
CA PRO A 103 -6.24 -12.26 6.71
C PRO A 103 -6.75 -13.02 5.49
N SER A 104 -7.78 -12.52 4.77
CA SER A 104 -8.28 -13.16 3.56
C SER A 104 -7.23 -13.23 2.45
N ILE A 105 -6.21 -12.36 2.46
CA ILE A 105 -5.08 -12.44 1.53
C ILE A 105 -4.34 -13.79 1.61
N LEU A 106 -4.35 -14.43 2.79
CA LEU A 106 -3.72 -15.74 2.99
C LEU A 106 -4.55 -16.88 2.41
N GLN A 107 -5.76 -16.62 1.96
CA GLN A 107 -6.60 -17.60 1.25
C GLN A 107 -6.45 -17.51 -0.26
N GLU A 108 -5.75 -16.49 -0.75
CA GLU A 108 -5.49 -16.29 -2.17
C GLU A 108 -4.20 -16.99 -2.61
N GLY A 109 -4.20 -17.49 -3.85
CA GLY A 109 -3.03 -18.11 -4.45
C GLY A 109 -2.59 -19.44 -3.83
N GLU A 110 -1.56 -20.02 -4.44
CA GLU A 110 -0.94 -21.27 -4.01
C GLU A 110 0.12 -21.01 -2.92
N GLU A 111 0.02 -21.72 -1.79
CA GLU A 111 1.08 -21.70 -0.77
C GLU A 111 2.23 -22.59 -1.19
N ILE A 112 3.40 -21.99 -1.43
CA ILE A 112 4.60 -22.73 -1.86
C ILE A 112 5.49 -23.14 -0.68
N THR A 113 5.40 -22.40 0.44
CA THR A 113 6.05 -22.69 1.72
C THR A 113 5.32 -21.88 2.81
N PRO A 114 5.37 -22.26 4.11
CA PRO A 114 4.59 -21.59 5.14
C PRO A 114 4.72 -20.05 5.12
N GLY A 115 3.60 -19.37 4.88
CA GLY A 115 3.53 -17.91 4.84
C GLY A 115 4.01 -17.26 3.55
N VAL A 116 4.37 -18.03 2.52
CA VAL A 116 4.73 -17.53 1.19
C VAL A 116 3.78 -18.11 0.15
N ARG A 117 3.06 -17.23 -0.53
CA ARG A 117 2.06 -17.60 -1.53
C ARG A 117 2.38 -16.98 -2.88
N VAL A 118 2.15 -17.75 -3.94
CA VAL A 118 2.13 -17.26 -5.31
C VAL A 118 0.69 -16.92 -5.63
N LEU A 119 0.42 -15.63 -5.82
CA LEU A 119 -0.86 -15.18 -6.36
C LEU A 119 -0.82 -15.54 -7.86
N ASP A 120 -1.70 -16.41 -8.32
CA ASP A 120 -1.71 -16.99 -9.68
C ASP A 120 -1.69 -15.92 -10.78
N PHE A 121 -0.51 -15.48 -11.19
CA PHE A 121 -0.35 -14.49 -12.27
C PHE A 121 1.01 -14.66 -12.97
N PHE A 122 1.05 -15.52 -13.99
CA PHE A 122 2.05 -15.51 -15.06
C PHE A 122 1.38 -15.74 -16.42
#